data_AF-A0A1B8RSV8-F1
#
_entry.id   AF-A0A1B8RSV8-F1
#
_cell.length_a   1.000
_cell.length_b   1.000
_cell.length_c   1.000
_cell.angle_alpha   90.00
_cell.angle_beta   90.00
_cell.angle_gamma   90.00
#
_symmetry.space_group_name_H-M   'P 1'
#
loop_
_entity.id
_entity.type
_entity.pdbx_description
1 polymer ?
#
loop_
_entity_poly.entity_id
_entity_poly.type
_entity_poly.pdbx_seq_one_letter_code
_entity_poly.pdbx_strand_id
1 'polypeptide(L)'
;MRYVLINKLTNNIVEKIIFPDGGFKPSPEMLPNYLELIVDEKDVVTDYNMRYDEESQSFVSIIESDKDNPKVSKELLDIKLAIAELSEQKDDEILNIELALAEIVEGGLL
;
A
#
# COMPACT_ATOMS: atom_id res chain seq x y z
N MET A 1 -11.58 26.65 5.67
CA MET A 1 -11.71 25.20 5.95
C MET A 1 -12.22 24.50 4.71
N ARG A 2 -11.54 23.44 4.29
CA ARG A 2 -11.93 22.57 3.16
C ARG A 2 -11.73 21.11 3.51
N TYR A 3 -12.43 20.24 2.81
CA TYR A 3 -12.23 18.80 2.89
C TYR A 3 -11.35 18.34 1.73
N VAL A 4 -10.34 17.53 2.02
CA VAL A 4 -9.35 17.09 1.04
C VAL A 4 -9.34 15.58 1.03
N LEU A 5 -9.56 15.00 -0.15
CA LEU A 5 -9.35 13.58 -0.38
C LEU A 5 -7.91 13.36 -0.79
N ILE A 6 -7.21 12.51 -0.05
CA ILE A 6 -5.87 12.03 -0.40
C ILE A 6 -5.94 10.58 -0.85
N ASN A 7 -5.00 10.18 -1.69
CA ASN A 7 -4.89 8.83 -2.19
C ASN A 7 -3.70 8.11 -1.55
N LYS A 8 -4.01 7.10 -0.72
CA LYS A 8 -3.02 6.32 0.04
C LYS A 8 -2.13 5.44 -0.83
N LEU A 9 -2.58 5.12 -2.05
CA LEU A 9 -1.80 4.32 -3.00
C LEU A 9 -0.78 5.18 -3.76
N THR A 10 -0.95 6.50 -3.76
CA THR A 10 -0.07 7.44 -4.47
C THR A 10 0.58 8.41 -3.48
N ASN A 11 1.20 7.87 -2.41
CA ASN A 11 1.97 8.67 -1.46
C ASN A 11 1.17 9.84 -0.84
N ASN A 12 -0.10 9.59 -0.54
CA ASN A 12 -1.02 10.56 0.08
C ASN A 12 -1.19 11.86 -0.73
N ILE A 13 -1.07 11.78 -2.05
CA ILE A 13 -1.29 12.90 -2.96
C ILE A 13 -2.76 13.35 -2.92
N VAL A 14 -2.98 14.65 -3.05
CA VAL A 14 -4.32 15.26 -3.13
C VAL A 14 -5.03 14.80 -4.40
N GLU A 15 -6.10 14.05 -4.21
CA GLU A 15 -7.00 13.55 -5.27
C GLU A 15 -8.13 14.54 -5.56
N LYS A 16 -8.72 15.11 -4.50
CA LYS A 16 -9.86 16.03 -4.63
C LYS A 16 -9.91 17.06 -3.51
N ILE A 17 -10.21 18.30 -3.89
CA ILE A 17 -10.50 19.39 -2.95
C ILE A 17 -12.01 19.62 -2.97
N ILE A 18 -12.64 19.60 -1.80
CA ILE A 18 -14.08 19.76 -1.61
C ILE A 18 -14.30 20.99 -0.74
N PHE A 19 -14.94 21.99 -1.32
CA PHE A 19 -15.37 23.18 -0.61
C PHE A 19 -16.72 22.90 0.08
N PRO A 20 -16.85 23.19 1.39
CA PRO A 20 -18.08 22.96 2.14
C PRO A 20 -19.13 24.02 1.81
N ASP A 21 -19.66 23.99 0.58
CA ASP A 21 -20.77 24.84 0.19
C ASP A 21 -22.09 24.23 0.71
N GLY A 22 -22.94 25.06 1.30
CA GLY A 22 -24.29 24.66 1.74
C GLY A 22 -24.35 23.66 2.89
N GLY A 23 -23.29 23.54 3.70
CA GLY A 23 -23.27 22.62 4.86
C GLY A 23 -22.96 21.17 4.52
N PHE A 24 -22.51 20.89 3.28
CA PHE A 24 -22.11 19.56 2.86
C PHE A 24 -20.87 19.07 3.64
N LYS A 25 -20.99 17.90 4.26
CA LYS A 25 -19.88 17.17 4.90
C LYS A 25 -19.73 15.80 4.21
N PRO A 26 -18.59 15.52 3.57
CA PRO A 26 -18.35 14.20 2.99
C PRO A 26 -18.35 13.14 4.10
N SER A 27 -19.02 12.00 3.85
CA SER A 27 -18.99 10.87 4.77
C SER A 27 -17.80 9.96 4.43
N PRO A 28 -16.87 9.72 5.37
CA PRO A 28 -15.74 8.81 5.15
C PRO A 28 -16.16 7.39 4.80
N GLU A 29 -17.30 6.93 5.34
CA GLU A 29 -17.81 5.56 5.15
C GLU A 29 -18.24 5.25 3.71
N MET A 30 -18.48 6.29 2.90
CA MET A 30 -18.85 6.14 1.49
C MET A 30 -17.64 6.13 0.55
N LEU A 31 -16.43 6.34 1.08
CA LEU A 31 -15.22 6.41 0.29
C LEU A 31 -14.58 5.03 0.18
N PRO A 32 -14.03 4.67 -1.00
CA PRO A 32 -13.15 3.52 -1.11
C PRO A 32 -12.00 3.59 -0.10
N ASN A 33 -11.57 2.45 0.44
CA ASN A 33 -10.53 2.39 1.49
C ASN A 33 -9.18 3.04 1.12
N TYR A 34 -8.89 3.18 -0.18
CA TYR A 34 -7.67 3.82 -0.66
C TYR A 34 -7.73 5.36 -0.59
N LEU A 35 -8.92 5.93 -0.42
CA LEU A 35 -9.11 7.36 -0.20
C LEU A 35 -9.24 7.66 1.28
N GLU A 36 -8.66 8.76 1.69
CA GLU A 36 -8.80 9.28 3.04
C GLU A 36 -9.21 10.74 3.03
N LEU A 37 -10.16 11.07 3.91
CA LEU A 37 -10.70 12.42 4.05
C LEU A 37 -9.95 13.16 5.14
N ILE A 38 -9.27 14.23 4.77
CA ILE A 38 -8.54 15.10 5.68
C ILE A 38 -9.18 16.48 5.69
N VAL A 39 -9.31 17.06 6.88
CA VAL A 39 -9.82 18.43 7.04
C VAL A 39 -8.64 19.39 7.02
N ASP A 40 -8.61 20.25 6.00
CA ASP A 40 -7.65 21.36 5.93
C ASP A 40 -8.29 22.60 6.58
N GLU A 41 -8.02 22.77 7.87
CA GLU A 41 -8.56 23.89 8.67
C GLU A 41 -7.93 25.23 8.31
N LYS A 42 -6.65 25.21 7.92
CA LYS A 42 -5.82 26.41 7.68
C LYS A 42 -5.82 26.88 6.23
N ASP A 43 -6.62 26.22 5.37
CA ASP A 43 -6.69 26.51 3.94
C ASP A 43 -5.29 26.48 3.29
N VAL A 44 -4.45 25.51 3.65
CA VAL A 44 -3.09 25.35 3.11
C VAL A 44 -3.11 24.74 1.71
N VAL A 45 -4.10 23.89 1.39
CA VAL A 45 -4.10 23.14 0.13
C VAL A 45 -4.52 24.02 -1.04
N THR A 46 -3.59 24.39 -1.92
CA THR A 46 -3.88 25.28 -3.06
C THR A 46 -4.24 24.53 -4.34
N ASP A 47 -3.69 23.33 -4.53
CA ASP A 47 -3.80 22.58 -5.77
C ASP A 47 -3.55 21.07 -5.56
N TYR A 48 -3.58 20.32 -6.66
CA TYR A 48 -3.38 18.87 -6.68
C TYR A 48 -1.91 18.44 -6.62
N ASN A 49 -0.96 19.38 -6.71
CA ASN A 49 0.47 19.12 -6.57
C ASN A 49 0.92 19.18 -5.11
N MET A 50 0.07 18.70 -4.21
CA MET A 50 0.33 18.61 -2.79
C MET A 50 0.10 17.18 -2.31
N ARG A 51 0.82 16.78 -1.28
CA ARG A 51 0.59 15.53 -0.54
C ARG A 51 0.38 15.82 0.92
N TYR A 52 -0.31 14.92 1.60
CA TYR A 52 -0.41 14.95 3.05
C TYR A 52 0.76 14.19 3.67
N ASP A 53 1.53 14.89 4.48
CA ASP A 53 2.62 14.32 5.24
C ASP A 53 2.12 13.85 6.61
N GLU A 54 2.10 12.53 6.82
CA GLU A 54 1.58 11.92 8.05
C GLU A 54 2.43 12.28 9.27
N GLU A 55 3.74 12.48 9.11
CA GLU A 55 4.67 12.80 10.20
C GLU A 55 4.46 14.22 10.74
N SER A 56 4.39 15.20 9.84
CA SER A 56 4.15 16.60 10.22
C SER A 56 2.67 16.97 10.34
N GLN A 57 1.76 16.04 9.99
CA GLN A 57 0.31 16.25 9.91
C GLN A 57 -0.05 17.50 9.09
N SER A 58 0.65 17.70 7.97
CA SER A 58 0.53 18.91 7.17
C SER A 58 0.60 18.63 5.68
N PHE A 59 0.05 19.55 4.88
CA PHE A 59 0.14 19.45 3.43
C PHE A 59 1.45 20.09 2.94
N VAL A 60 2.19 19.35 2.12
CA VAL A 60 3.45 19.76 1.53
C VAL A 60 3.38 19.64 0.02
N SER A 61 4.15 20.46 -0.70
CA SER A 61 4.25 20.37 -2.15
C SER A 61 4.96 19.08 -2.57
N ILE A 62 4.46 18.47 -3.64
CA ILE A 62 5.04 17.25 -4.22
C ILE A 62 6.40 17.60 -4.85
N ILE A 63 7.41 16.78 -4.56
CA ILE A 63 8.69 16.77 -5.28
C ILE A 63 8.76 15.58 -6.24
N GLU A 64 9.67 15.57 -7.22
CA GLU A 64 9.72 14.49 -8.23
C GLU A 64 9.84 13.08 -7.62
N SER A 65 10.54 12.95 -6.49
CA SER A 65 10.67 11.68 -5.76
C SER A 65 9.39 11.20 -5.09
N ASP A 66 8.39 12.06 -4.89
CA ASP A 66 7.11 11.68 -4.27
C ASP A 66 6.21 10.88 -5.21
N LYS A 67 6.54 10.83 -6.51
CA LYS A 67 5.84 9.98 -7.50
C LYS A 67 6.13 8.49 -7.29
N ASP A 68 7.26 8.17 -6.66
CA ASP A 68 7.62 6.81 -6.28
C ASP A 68 7.10 6.56 -4.86
N ASN A 69 5.97 5.85 -4.70
CA ASN A 69 5.42 5.58 -3.38
C ASN A 69 6.33 4.58 -2.62
N PRO A 70 7.05 5.02 -1.57
CA PRO A 70 8.00 4.15 -0.88
C PRO A 70 7.29 3.08 -0.04
N LYS A 71 6.06 3.36 0.42
CA LYS A 71 5.25 2.42 1.20
C LYS A 71 4.79 1.24 0.33
N VAL A 72 4.27 1.55 -0.87
CA VAL A 72 3.92 0.51 -1.86
C VAL A 72 5.15 -0.28 -2.30
N SER A 73 6.30 0.39 -2.48
CA SER A 73 7.54 -0.28 -2.84
C SER A 73 8.02 -1.26 -1.77
N LYS A 74 7.87 -0.91 -0.49
CA LYS A 74 8.22 -1.77 0.64
C LYS A 74 7.25 -2.92 0.83
N GLU A 75 5.94 -2.66 0.82
CA GLU A 75 4.93 -3.72 0.93
C GLU A 75 5.05 -4.73 -0.22
N LEU A 76 5.35 -4.25 -1.44
CA LEU A 76 5.56 -5.11 -2.59
C LEU A 76 6.86 -5.94 -2.49
N LEU A 77 7.90 -5.39 -1.86
CA LEU A 77 9.12 -6.13 -1.53
C LEU A 77 8.85 -7.22 -0.48
N ASP A 78 8.13 -6.88 0.59
CA ASP A 78 7.77 -7.80 1.67
C ASP A 78 6.90 -8.96 1.15
N ILE A 79 5.93 -8.67 0.26
CA ILE A 79 5.11 -9.69 -0.40
C ILE A 79 5.97 -10.60 -1.30
N LYS A 80 6.90 -10.03 -2.07
CA LYS A 80 7.81 -10.83 -2.91
C LYS A 80 8.69 -11.76 -2.07
N LEU A 81 9.18 -11.29 -0.92
CA LEU A 81 9.95 -12.10 0.02
C LEU A 81 9.11 -13.24 0.59
N ALA A 82 7.89 -12.95 1.06
CA ALA A 82 6.99 -13.99 1.59
C ALA A 82 6.64 -15.05 0.53
N ILE A 83 6.44 -14.66 -0.73
CA ILE A 83 6.20 -15.61 -1.84
C ILE A 83 7.45 -16.47 -2.10
N ALA A 84 8.64 -15.88 -2.06
CA ALA A 84 9.89 -16.61 -2.25
C ALA A 84 10.11 -17.65 -1.14
N GLU A 85 9.91 -17.28 0.12
CA GLU A 85 10.01 -18.19 1.27
C GLU A 85 9.00 -19.35 1.18
N LEU A 86 7.76 -19.07 0.77
CA LEU A 86 6.74 -20.11 0.55
C LEU A 86 7.09 -21.04 -0.62
N SER A 87 7.77 -20.54 -1.65
CA SER A 87 8.24 -21.35 -2.77
C SER A 87 9.38 -22.28 -2.35
N GLU A 88 10.35 -21.76 -1.61
CA GLU A 88 11.50 -22.54 -1.10
C GLU A 88 11.04 -23.68 -0.17
N GLN A 89 10.10 -23.38 0.75
CA GLN A 89 9.51 -24.41 1.62
C GLN A 89 8.81 -25.52 0.82
N LYS A 90 8.11 -25.18 -0.26
CA LYS A 90 7.47 -26.17 -1.13
C LYS A 90 8.48 -27.01 -1.90
N ASP A 91 9.54 -26.39 -2.41
CA ASP A 91 10.58 -27.09 -3.16
C ASP A 91 11.33 -28.09 -2.25
N ASP A 92 11.59 -27.70 -0.99
CA ASP A 92 12.18 -28.59 0.02
C ASP A 92 11.26 -29.77 0.39
N GLU A 93 9.95 -29.54 0.51
CA GLU A 93 8.97 -30.62 0.75
C GLU A 93 8.91 -31.61 -0.43
N ILE A 94 8.93 -31.10 -1.66
CA ILE A 94 8.96 -31.95 -2.87
C ILE A 94 10.24 -32.78 -2.89
N LEU A 95 11.40 -32.16 -2.66
CA LEU A 95 12.68 -32.87 -2.62
C LEU A 95 12.69 -33.98 -1.56
N ASN A 96 12.15 -33.72 -0.37
CA ASN A 96 12.04 -34.72 0.69
C ASN A 96 11.13 -35.90 0.30
N ILE A 97 10.02 -35.63 -0.41
CA ILE A 97 9.14 -36.67 -0.94
C ILE A 97 9.86 -37.47 -2.03
N GLU A 98 10.56 -36.82 -2.95
CA GLU A 98 11.32 -37.50 -4.00
C GLU A 98 12.44 -38.37 -3.44
N LEU A 99 13.17 -37.90 -2.43
CA LEU A 99 14.18 -38.68 -1.71
C LEU A 99 13.57 -39.88 -0.99
N ALA A 100 12.46 -39.69 -0.27
CA ALA A 100 11.75 -40.78 0.41
C ALA A 100 11.21 -41.83 -0.58
N LEU A 101 10.68 -41.39 -1.73
CA LEU A 101 10.25 -42.28 -2.80
C LEU A 101 11.43 -43.04 -3.42
N ALA A 102 12.57 -42.37 -3.65
CA ALA A 102 13.78 -42.99 -4.17
C ALA A 102 14.31 -44.06 -3.20
N GLU A 103 14.33 -43.80 -1.89
CA GLU A 103 14.70 -44.80 -0.88
C GLU A 103 13.75 -46.00 -0.87
N ILE A 104 12.44 -45.80 -1.03
CA ILE A 104 11.47 -46.91 -1.10
C ILE A 104 11.69 -47.77 -2.36
N VAL A 105 11.99 -47.13 -3.49
CA VAL A 105 12.23 -47.82 -4.77
C VAL A 105 13.57 -48.55 -4.78
N GLU A 106 14.63 -47.98 -4.19
CA GLU A 106 15.95 -48.63 -4.08
C GLU A 106 16.02 -49.66 -2.95
N GLY A 107 15.31 -49.45 -1.84
CA GLY A 107 15.23 -50.37 -0.70
C GLY A 107 14.23 -51.53 -0.87
N GLY A 108 13.40 -51.50 -1.92
CA GLY A 108 12.35 -52.50 -2.19
C GLY A 108 12.77 -53.72 -3.01
N LEU A 109 14.07 -53.93 -3.24
CA LEU A 109 14.63 -55.11 -3.90
C LEU A 109 15.52 -55.94 -2.95
N LEU A 110 14.93 -56.43 -1.85
CA LEU A 110 15.37 -57.63 -1.14
C LEU A 110 14.16 -58.41 -0.62
#